data_AF-A0A3M0XUB2-F1
#
_entry.id   AF-A0A3M0XUB2-F1
#
_cell.length_a   1.000
_cell.length_b   1.000
_cell.length_c   1.000
_cell.angle_alpha   90.00
_cell.angle_beta   90.00
_cell.angle_gamma   90.00
#
_symmetry.space_group_name_H-M   'P 1'
#
loop_
_entity.id
_entity.type
_entity.pdbx_description
1 polymer ?
#
loop_
_entity_poly.entity_id
_entity_poly.type
_entity_poly.pdbx_seq_one_letter_code
_entity_poly.pdbx_strand_id
1 'polypeptide(L)'
;MPADDAPDPPLTCCEFFAGMGLMGLAVERVGGRVVWASDFDPVKNKLHRALLALRGRDGAFPLDSRDIHELTPAHVPAAALWSASFPCTDLSLAGKGRGIHAGQSAAVWQLLELLRQS
;
A
#
# COMPACT_ATOMS: atom_id res chain seq x y z
N MET A 1 -11.44 31.71 4.98
CA MET A 1 -12.10 30.74 5.87
C MET A 1 -11.02 29.86 6.47
N PRO A 2 -11.04 29.60 7.79
CA PRO A 2 -10.12 28.65 8.40
C PRO A 2 -10.45 27.24 7.88
N ALA A 3 -9.43 26.38 7.84
CA ALA A 3 -9.45 25.06 7.22
C ALA A 3 -10.08 23.96 8.12
N ASP A 4 -10.79 24.33 9.19
CA ASP A 4 -11.11 23.44 10.31
C ASP A 4 -12.48 22.75 10.23
N ASP A 5 -13.29 23.00 9.19
CA ASP A 5 -14.64 22.40 9.01
C ASP A 5 -14.74 21.39 7.83
N ALA A 6 -13.61 20.91 7.29
CA ALA A 6 -13.67 19.86 6.29
C ALA A 6 -14.11 18.53 6.93
N PRO A 7 -15.18 17.87 6.46
CA PRO A 7 -15.53 16.54 6.97
C PRO A 7 -14.33 15.59 6.79
N ASP A 8 -14.17 14.65 7.72
CA ASP A 8 -13.17 13.59 7.58
C ASP A 8 -13.26 13.00 6.16
N PRO A 9 -12.13 12.88 5.44
CA PRO A 9 -12.17 12.44 4.06
C PRO A 9 -12.86 11.08 4.01
N PRO A 10 -13.89 10.91 3.16
CA PRO A 10 -14.87 9.83 3.29
C PRO A 10 -14.28 8.43 3.04
N LEU A 11 -13.04 8.35 2.53
CA LEU A 11 -12.33 7.09 2.28
C LEU A 11 -10.83 7.26 2.58
N THR A 12 -10.38 6.78 3.73
CA THR A 12 -8.94 6.61 4.03
C THR A 12 -8.44 5.27 3.52
N CYS A 13 -7.25 5.24 2.93
CA CYS A 13 -6.66 4.05 2.34
C CYS A 13 -5.26 3.76 2.88
N CYS A 14 -5.01 2.51 3.20
CA CYS A 14 -3.69 1.93 3.45
C CYS A 14 -3.32 1.04 2.26
N GLU A 15 -2.14 1.27 1.66
CA GLU A 15 -1.66 0.50 0.50
C GLU A 15 -0.58 -0.50 0.88
N PHE A 16 -0.89 -1.80 0.78
CA PHE A 16 0.11 -2.87 0.86
C PHE A 16 0.66 -3.19 -0.53
N PHE A 17 1.95 -3.54 -0.57
CA PHE A 17 2.67 -3.81 -1.84
C PHE A 17 2.48 -2.65 -2.82
N ALA A 18 2.63 -1.42 -2.31
CA ALA A 18 2.20 -0.19 -2.98
C ALA A 18 2.95 0.06 -4.30
N GLY A 19 4.11 -0.55 -4.49
CA GLY A 19 4.96 -0.31 -5.64
C GLY A 19 5.28 1.18 -5.78
N MET A 20 5.01 1.71 -6.98
CA MET A 20 5.18 3.14 -7.25
C MET A 20 3.97 4.02 -6.87
N GLY A 21 2.93 3.47 -6.23
CA GLY A 21 1.81 4.25 -5.67
C GLY A 21 0.63 4.49 -6.63
N LEU A 22 0.42 3.63 -7.64
CA LEU A 22 -0.65 3.83 -8.63
C LEU A 22 -2.06 3.59 -8.08
N MET A 23 -2.22 2.69 -7.10
CA MET A 23 -3.51 2.46 -6.47
C MET A 23 -3.93 3.68 -5.64
N GLY A 24 -2.99 4.31 -4.93
CA GLY A 24 -3.19 5.59 -4.27
C GLY A 24 -3.68 6.70 -5.18
N LEU A 25 -3.10 6.82 -6.37
CA LEU A 25 -3.59 7.76 -7.37
C LEU A 25 -5.05 7.50 -7.75
N ALA A 26 -5.46 6.22 -7.86
CA ALA A 26 -6.84 5.86 -8.17
C ALA A 26 -7.79 6.21 -7.01
N VAL A 27 -7.38 5.94 -5.77
CA VAL A 27 -8.13 6.31 -4.56
C VAL A 27 -8.32 7.82 -4.47
N GLU A 28 -7.28 8.60 -4.73
CA GLU A 28 -7.36 10.06 -4.70
C GLU A 28 -8.27 10.63 -5.79
N ARG A 29 -8.30 10.01 -6.97
CA ARG A 29 -9.19 10.41 -8.06
C ARG A 29 -10.67 10.25 -7.72
N VAL A 30 -11.01 9.35 -6.81
CA VAL A 30 -12.39 9.16 -6.33
C VAL A 30 -12.67 9.94 -5.03
N GLY A 31 -11.79 10.86 -4.65
CA GLY A 31 -11.94 11.72 -3.46
C GLY A 31 -11.47 11.09 -2.14
N GLY A 32 -10.81 9.93 -2.20
CA GLY A 32 -10.18 9.32 -1.03
C GLY A 32 -8.81 9.91 -0.70
N ARG A 33 -8.20 9.44 0.39
CA ARG A 33 -6.87 9.82 0.83
C ARG A 33 -6.06 8.61 1.26
N VAL A 34 -4.85 8.49 0.73
CA VAL A 34 -3.85 7.54 1.26
C VAL A 34 -3.30 8.07 2.58
N VAL A 35 -3.32 7.23 3.61
CA VAL A 35 -2.83 7.57 4.96
C VAL A 35 -1.56 6.80 5.34
N TRP A 36 -1.26 5.73 4.62
CA TRP A 36 -0.06 4.90 4.80
C TRP A 36 0.12 4.02 3.56
N ALA A 37 1.37 3.73 3.21
CA ALA A 37 1.69 2.76 2.17
C ALA A 37 2.94 1.97 2.53
N SER A 38 3.04 0.72 2.06
CA SER A 38 4.17 -0.16 2.30
C SER A 38 4.63 -0.87 1.02
N ASP A 39 5.95 -0.87 0.81
CA ASP A 39 6.66 -1.74 -0.13
C ASP A 39 8.09 -1.89 0.36
N PHE A 40 8.64 -3.10 0.40
CA PHE A 40 10.01 -3.32 0.88
C PHE A 40 11.07 -3.00 -0.19
N ASP A 41 10.67 -2.89 -1.46
CA ASP A 41 11.61 -2.67 -2.56
C ASP A 41 12.11 -1.21 -2.58
N PRO A 42 13.44 -0.98 -2.44
CA PRO A 42 13.99 0.38 -2.39
C PRO A 42 13.83 1.14 -3.70
N VAL A 43 13.83 0.46 -4.85
CA VAL A 43 13.62 1.08 -6.17
C VAL A 43 12.17 1.55 -6.28
N LYS A 44 11.21 0.71 -5.88
CA LYS A 44 9.79 1.10 -5.89
C LYS A 44 9.50 2.25 -4.94
N ASN A 45 10.07 2.23 -3.73
CA ASN A 45 9.98 3.35 -2.80
C ASN A 45 10.53 4.66 -3.39
N LYS A 46 11.66 4.61 -4.10
CA LYS A 46 12.22 5.78 -4.78
C LYS A 46 11.27 6.32 -5.85
N LEU A 47 10.68 5.44 -6.66
CA LEU A 47 9.71 5.82 -7.69
C LEU A 47 8.42 6.40 -7.07
N HIS A 48 7.95 5.82 -5.96
CA HIS A 48 6.79 6.31 -5.22
C HIS A 48 7.03 7.73 -4.69
N ARG A 49 8.17 7.97 -4.00
CA ARG A 49 8.55 9.31 -3.52
C ARG A 49 8.66 10.32 -4.67
N ALA A 50 9.27 9.93 -5.78
CA ALA A 50 9.36 10.78 -6.96
C ALA A 50 7.98 11.16 -7.52
N LEU A 51 7.05 10.20 -7.60
CA LEU A 51 5.66 10.46 -8.00
C LEU A 51 4.96 11.44 -7.05
N LEU A 52 5.12 11.28 -5.73
CA LEU A 52 4.56 12.20 -4.74
C LEU A 52 5.14 13.60 -4.88
N ALA A 53 6.46 13.71 -5.02
CA ALA A 53 7.15 14.98 -5.19
C ALA A 53 6.69 15.73 -6.46
N LEU A 54 6.55 15.03 -7.59
CA LEU A 54 6.01 15.59 -8.84
C LEU A 54 4.60 16.16 -8.70
N ARG A 55 3.85 15.71 -7.68
CA ARG A 55 2.49 16.16 -7.38
C ARG A 55 2.42 17.12 -6.19
N GLY A 56 3.57 17.57 -5.67
CA GLY A 56 3.64 18.46 -4.50
C GLY A 56 3.16 17.81 -3.21
N ARG A 57 3.29 16.48 -3.10
CA ARG A 57 2.80 15.67 -1.97
C ARG A 57 3.93 14.90 -1.27
N ASP A 58 5.14 15.41 -1.35
CA ASP A 58 6.27 14.81 -0.64
C ASP A 58 5.98 14.79 0.87
N GLY A 59 6.25 13.64 1.51
CA GLY A 59 5.94 13.42 2.93
C GLY A 59 4.46 13.44 3.32
N ALA A 60 3.50 13.39 2.37
CA ALA A 60 2.07 13.47 2.68
C ALA A 60 1.53 12.30 3.53
N PHE A 61 2.22 11.16 3.51
CA PHE A 61 1.95 9.99 4.35
C PHE A 61 3.24 9.14 4.49
N PRO A 62 3.35 8.31 5.53
CA PRO A 62 4.48 7.40 5.69
C PRO A 62 4.55 6.36 4.57
N LEU A 63 5.76 6.15 4.06
CA LEU A 63 6.13 5.01 3.22
C LEU A 63 6.94 4.02 4.04
N ASP A 64 6.34 2.90 4.40
CA ASP A 64 6.92 1.85 5.23
C ASP A 64 7.69 0.84 4.38
N SER A 65 9.01 0.81 4.58
CA SER A 65 9.92 -0.04 3.80
C SER A 65 10.22 -1.39 4.46
N ARG A 66 9.54 -1.74 5.56
CA ARG A 66 9.68 -3.07 6.17
C ARG A 66 9.14 -4.16 5.25
N ASP A 67 9.70 -5.36 5.39
CA ASP A 67 9.09 -6.55 4.79
C ASP A 67 7.72 -6.83 5.45
N ILE A 68 6.76 -7.38 4.70
CA ILE A 68 5.43 -7.73 5.22
C ILE A 68 5.52 -8.69 6.42
N HIS A 69 6.56 -9.54 6.49
CA HIS A 69 6.82 -10.44 7.60
C HIS A 69 7.30 -9.73 8.88
N GLU A 70 7.75 -8.48 8.79
CA GLU A 70 8.18 -7.65 9.92
C GLU A 70 7.09 -6.67 10.38
N LEU A 71 5.98 -6.57 9.63
CA LEU A 71 4.85 -5.73 10.01
C LEU A 71 4.05 -6.36 11.16
N THR A 72 3.51 -5.49 11.99
CA THR A 72 2.59 -5.84 13.08
C THR A 72 1.39 -4.91 12.99
N PRO A 73 0.22 -5.26 13.56
CA PRO A 73 -0.96 -4.38 13.50
C PRO A 73 -0.69 -2.96 14.01
N ALA A 74 0.18 -2.81 15.00
CA ALA A 74 0.56 -1.50 15.55
C ALA A 74 1.29 -0.58 14.54
N HIS A 75 1.84 -1.14 13.45
CA HIS A 75 2.49 -0.37 12.39
C HIS A 75 1.51 0.15 11.33
N VAL A 76 0.30 -0.43 11.25
CA VAL A 76 -0.68 -0.13 10.21
C VAL A 76 -1.78 0.76 10.78
N PRO A 77 -1.95 2.00 10.30
CA PRO A 77 -3.05 2.86 10.74
C PRO A 77 -4.41 2.28 10.35
N ALA A 78 -5.43 2.60 11.15
CA ALA A 78 -6.81 2.33 10.78
C ALA A 78 -7.18 3.06 9.47
N ALA A 79 -7.88 2.36 8.59
CA ALA A 79 -8.32 2.88 7.29
C ALA A 79 -9.66 2.26 6.88
N ALA A 80 -10.42 2.98 6.06
CA ALA A 80 -11.67 2.48 5.47
C ALA A 80 -11.43 1.50 4.32
N LEU A 81 -10.24 1.54 3.70
CA LEU A 81 -9.81 0.65 2.62
C LEU A 81 -8.38 0.15 2.84
N TRP A 82 -8.19 -1.15 2.69
CA TRP A 82 -6.87 -1.75 2.49
C TRP A 82 -6.77 -2.25 1.06
N SER A 83 -5.79 -1.74 0.30
CA SER A 83 -5.46 -2.28 -1.02
C SER A 83 -4.17 -3.09 -0.95
N ALA A 84 -4.03 -4.09 -1.82
CA ALA A 84 -2.89 -4.99 -1.83
C ALA A 84 -2.53 -5.40 -3.26
N SER A 85 -1.44 -4.84 -3.80
CA SER A 85 -0.94 -5.17 -5.14
C SER A 85 0.18 -6.23 -5.08
N PHE A 86 -0.10 -7.35 -4.42
CA PHE A 86 0.91 -8.37 -4.12
C PHE A 86 1.50 -9.02 -5.39
N PRO A 87 2.74 -9.53 -5.35
CA PRO A 87 3.41 -10.09 -6.53
C PRO A 87 2.61 -11.26 -7.13
N CYS A 88 2.34 -11.22 -8.44
CA CYS A 88 1.62 -12.28 -9.16
C CYS A 88 2.56 -13.26 -9.91
N THR A 89 3.87 -13.16 -9.69
CA THR A 89 4.91 -13.85 -10.48
C THR A 89 4.79 -15.38 -10.46
N ASP A 90 4.27 -15.96 -9.39
CA ASP A 90 4.08 -17.41 -9.27
C ASP A 90 2.66 -17.87 -9.67
N LEU A 91 1.76 -16.91 -9.93
CA LEU A 91 0.37 -17.11 -10.33
C LEU A 91 0.12 -16.94 -11.84
N SER A 92 0.91 -16.09 -12.50
CA SER A 92 0.75 -15.81 -13.92
C SER A 92 1.04 -17.03 -14.79
N LEU A 93 0.28 -17.19 -15.88
CA LEU A 93 0.54 -18.15 -16.97
C LEU A 93 1.91 -17.93 -17.63
N ALA A 94 2.40 -16.69 -17.65
CA ALA A 94 3.75 -16.35 -18.12
C ALA A 94 4.83 -16.51 -17.04
N GLY A 95 4.43 -16.86 -15.80
CA GLY A 95 5.30 -17.14 -14.67
C GLY A 95 5.60 -18.63 -14.52
N LYS A 96 6.10 -19.03 -13.34
CA LYS A 96 6.47 -20.43 -13.07
C LYS A 96 5.27 -21.35 -12.74
N GLY A 97 4.05 -20.79 -12.65
CA GLY A 97 2.82 -21.55 -12.37
C GLY A 97 2.86 -22.35 -11.07
N ARG A 98 3.62 -21.90 -10.08
CA ARG A 98 3.85 -22.64 -8.83
C ARG A 98 2.72 -22.44 -7.80
N GLY A 99 1.80 -21.54 -8.09
CA GLY A 99 0.61 -21.30 -7.29
C GLY A 99 0.82 -20.31 -6.15
N ILE A 100 -0.26 -20.05 -5.41
CA ILE A 100 -0.37 -19.01 -4.39
C ILE A 100 0.48 -19.27 -3.13
N HIS A 101 1.04 -20.47 -2.98
CA HIS A 101 1.92 -20.83 -1.86
C HIS A 101 3.40 -20.71 -2.21
N ALA A 102 3.73 -20.35 -3.45
CA ALA A 102 5.10 -20.35 -3.93
C ALA A 102 5.68 -18.95 -4.05
N GLY A 103 6.98 -18.86 -3.79
CA GLY A 103 7.80 -17.69 -4.09
C GLY A 103 7.27 -16.41 -3.44
N GLN A 104 7.21 -15.35 -4.24
CA GLN A 104 6.83 -14.01 -3.79
C GLN A 104 5.30 -13.86 -3.69
N SER A 105 4.54 -14.75 -4.35
CA SER A 105 3.07 -14.70 -4.30
C SER A 105 2.52 -15.16 -2.94
N ALA A 106 3.32 -15.90 -2.17
CA ALA A 106 2.97 -16.32 -0.81
C ALA A 106 2.84 -15.16 0.19
N ALA A 107 3.36 -13.97 -0.14
CA ALA A 107 3.27 -12.77 0.70
C ALA A 107 1.82 -12.36 1.03
N VAL A 108 0.85 -12.77 0.19
CA VAL A 108 -0.58 -12.54 0.46
C VAL A 108 -1.04 -13.20 1.77
N TRP A 109 -0.47 -14.36 2.13
CA TRP A 109 -0.85 -15.07 3.36
C TRP A 109 -0.40 -14.32 4.61
N GLN A 110 0.80 -13.73 4.56
CA GLN A 110 1.28 -12.89 5.65
C GLN A 110 0.42 -11.63 5.83
N LEU A 111 0.00 -11.01 4.72
CA LEU A 111 -0.93 -9.89 4.77
C LEU A 111 -2.27 -10.30 5.42
N LEU A 112 -2.86 -11.43 5.00
CA LEU A 112 -4.13 -11.88 5.56
C LEU A 112 -4.04 -12.17 7.06
N GLU A 113 -2.92 -12.75 7.52
CA GLU A 113 -2.69 -12.98 8.94
C GLU A 113 -2.51 -11.66 9.72
N LEU A 114 -1.79 -10.69 9.17
CA LEU A 114 -1.67 -9.34 9.74
C LEU A 114 -3.04 -8.67 9.91
N LEU A 115 -3.90 -8.75 8.89
CA LEU A 115 -5.24 -8.15 8.91
C LEU A 115 -6.17 -8.87 9.90
N ARG A 116 -6.01 -10.17 10.12
CA ARG A 116 -6.80 -10.94 11.09
C ARG A 116 -6.55 -10.51 12.55
N GLN A 117 -5.40 -9.90 12.80
CA GLN A 117 -4.97 -9.46 14.13
C GLN A 117 -5.24 -7.97 14.40
N SER A 118 -5.76 -7.23 13.40
CA SER A 118 -5.98 -5.78 13.45
C SER A 118 -7.37 -5.40 13.95
#